data_AF-A0A924EPF3-F1
#
_entry.id   AF-A0A924EPF3-F1
#
_cell.length_a   1.000
_cell.length_b   1.000
_cell.length_c   1.000
_cell.angle_alpha   90.00
_cell.angle_beta   90.00
_cell.angle_gamma   90.00
#
_symmetry.space_group_name_H-M   'P 1'
#
loop_
_entity.id
_entity.type
_entity.pdbx_description
1 polymer ?
#
loop_
_entity_poly.entity_id
_entity_poly.type
_entity_poly.pdbx_seq_one_letter_code
_entity_poly.pdbx_strand_id
1 'polypeptide(L)' 'RYGTYILNVQNNSTGRFGVTYNSKAFNKGEVNITKLDRVNKIISGTFWFEATNENNPNDKVSVTDGRFDLKI' A
#
# COMPACT_ATOMS: atom_id res chain seq x y z
N ARG A 1 0.31 7.92 -10.50
CA ARG A 1 1.32 7.53 -9.49
C ARG A 1 0.84 6.26 -8.82
N TYR A 2 1.72 5.29 -8.58
CA TYR A 2 1.39 4.03 -7.92
C TYR A 2 1.83 4.05 -6.45
N GLY A 3 1.28 3.15 -5.65
CA GLY A 3 1.70 2.94 -4.26
C GLY A 3 2.87 1.97 -4.19
N THR A 4 3.85 2.28 -3.35
CA THR A 4 4.99 1.41 -3.04
C THR A 4 4.85 0.88 -1.62
N TYR A 5 5.03 -0.41 -1.45
CA TYR A 5 5.04 -1.10 -0.17
C TYR A 5 6.38 -1.82 0.00
N ILE A 6 7.11 -1.52 1.08
CA ILE A 6 8.41 -2.13 1.37
C ILE A 6 8.21 -3.15 2.50
N LEU A 7 8.40 -4.43 2.16
CA LEU A 7 8.45 -5.50 3.16
C LEU A 7 9.89 -5.67 3.63
N ASN A 8 10.15 -5.30 4.88
CA ASN A 8 11.46 -5.51 5.50
C ASN A 8 11.52 -6.91 6.11
N VAL A 9 12.28 -7.83 5.50
CA VAL A 9 12.52 -9.16 6.05
C VAL A 9 13.86 -9.15 6.79
N GLN A 10 13.82 -9.39 8.11
CA GLN A 10 15.02 -9.64 8.90
C GLN A 10 15.26 -11.15 8.97
N ASN A 11 16.39 -11.61 8.44
CA ASN A 11 16.89 -12.95 8.67
C ASN A 11 18.11 -12.87 9.60
N ASN A 12 18.11 -13.66 10.68
CA ASN A 12 19.13 -13.63 11.75
C ASN A 12 20.55 -14.05 11.30
N SER A 13 20.77 -14.39 10.03
CA SER A 13 22.04 -14.95 9.56
C SER A 13 22.65 -14.22 8.36
N THR A 14 21.91 -13.33 7.68
CA THR A 14 22.37 -12.68 6.44
C THR A 14 21.85 -11.24 6.29
N GLY A 15 21.83 -10.44 7.35
CA GLY A 15 21.49 -9.02 7.24
C GLY A 15 20.05 -8.73 6.77
N ARG A 16 19.73 -7.43 6.66
CA ARG A 16 18.38 -6.94 6.37
C ARG A 16 18.15 -6.94 4.85
N PHE A 17 17.24 -7.77 4.35
CA PHE A 17 16.79 -7.74 2.95
C PHE A 17 15.43 -7.04 2.87
N GLY A 18 15.37 -5.91 2.17
CA GLY A 18 14.11 -5.26 1.81
C GLY A 18 13.60 -5.83 0.50
N VAL A 19 12.37 -6.35 0.49
CA VAL A 19 11.67 -6.70 -0.75
C VAL A 19 10.67 -5.59 -1.04
N THR A 20 10.78 -5.00 -2.22
CA THR A 20 9.89 -3.92 -2.66
C THR A 20 8.76 -4.48 -3.50
N TYR A 21 7.54 -4.08 -3.16
CA TYR A 21 6.33 -4.35 -3.92
C TYR A 21 5.72 -3.03 -4.38
N ASN A 22 5.22 -3.00 -5.61
CA ASN A 22 4.49 -1.85 -6.14
C ASN A 22 3.13 -2.26 -6.67
N SER A 23 2.14 -1.39 -6.49
CA SER A 23 0.95 -1.46 -7.35
C SER A 23 1.31 -0.99 -8.76
N LYS A 24 0.65 -1.54 -9.75
CA LYS A 24 0.71 -1.15 -11.16
C LYS A 24 -0.70 -0.94 -11.68
N ALA A 25 -0.86 -0.40 -12.89
CA ALA A 25 -2.19 -0.09 -13.44
C ALA A 25 -3.11 -1.32 -13.56
N PHE A 26 -2.54 -2.53 -13.68
CA PHE A 26 -3.30 -3.77 -13.76
C PHE A 26 -3.58 -4.41 -12.38
N ASN A 27 -2.99 -3.90 -11.30
CA ASN A 27 -3.26 -4.40 -9.96
C ASN A 27 -4.61 -3.87 -9.47
N LYS A 28 -5.39 -4.73 -8.81
CA LYS A 28 -6.68 -4.35 -8.24
C LYS A 28 -6.49 -3.60 -6.92
N GLY A 29 -7.46 -2.78 -6.58
CA GLY A 29 -7.52 -2.09 -5.30
C GLY A 29 -8.74 -1.18 -5.23
N GLU A 30 -9.04 -0.71 -4.03
CA GLU A 30 -10.16 0.18 -3.75
C GLU A 30 -9.78 1.17 -2.67
N VAL A 31 -10.35 2.37 -2.75
CA VAL A 31 -10.32 3.37 -1.69
C VAL A 31 -11.76 3.68 -1.32
N ASN A 32 -12.12 3.44 -0.06
CA ASN A 32 -13.44 3.73 0.47
C ASN A 32 -13.37 5.00 1.34
N ILE A 33 -13.93 6.10 0.84
CA ILE A 33 -13.99 7.37 1.59
C ILE A 33 -15.13 7.29 2.60
N THR A 34 -14.81 7.30 3.90
CA THR A 34 -15.81 7.25 4.98
C THR A 34 -16.11 8.63 5.57
N LYS A 35 -15.24 9.62 5.33
CA LYS A 35 -15.46 11.01 5.73
C LYS A 35 -14.91 11.99 4.69
N LEU A 36 -15.75 12.97 4.33
CA LEU A 36 -15.37 14.14 3.55
C LEU A 36 -15.91 15.40 4.24
N ASP A 37 -15.04 16.09 4.97
CA ASP A 37 -15.35 17.36 5.62
C ASP A 37 -14.65 18.51 4.88
N ARG A 38 -15.43 19.26 4.11
CA ARG A 38 -14.90 20.36 3.28
C ARG A 38 -14.64 21.64 4.06
N VAL A 39 -15.21 21.79 5.25
CA VAL A 39 -15.03 22.96 6.12
C VAL A 39 -13.70 22.80 6.85
N ASN A 40 -13.51 21.65 7.51
CA ASN A 40 -12.30 21.35 8.27
C ASN A 40 -11.18 20.72 7.43
N LYS A 41 -11.41 20.55 6.11
CA LYS A 41 -10.45 19.96 5.15
C LYS A 41 -9.95 18.58 5.57
N ILE A 42 -10.87 17.72 6.02
CA ILE A 42 -10.58 16.34 6.42
C ILE A 42 -11.09 15.37 5.36
N ILE A 43 -10.23 14.46 4.93
CA ILE A 43 -10.60 13.29 4.14
C ILE A 43 -10.05 12.06 4.83
N SER A 44 -10.90 11.08 5.12
CA SER A 44 -10.46 9.82 5.70
C SER A 44 -11.27 8.64 5.17
N GLY A 45 -10.69 7.45 5.30
CA GLY A 45 -11.22 6.25 4.71
C GLY A 45 -10.35 5.04 4.94
N THR A 46 -10.74 3.95 4.30
CA THR A 46 -9.95 2.72 4.20
C THR A 46 -9.48 2.48 2.77
N PHE A 47 -8.45 1.66 2.59
CA PHE A 47 -8.01 1.22 1.27
C PHE A 47 -7.47 -0.21 1.33
N TRP A 48 -7.54 -0.90 0.19
CA TRP A 48 -6.88 -2.17 -0.05
C TRP A 48 -6.32 -2.21 -1.47
N PHE A 49 -5.25 -2.97 -1.70
CA PHE A 49 -4.69 -3.15 -3.04
C PHE A 49 -3.80 -4.39 -3.17
N GLU A 50 -3.62 -4.85 -4.41
CA GLU A 50 -2.62 -5.84 -4.77
C GLU A 50 -1.31 -5.16 -5.16
N ALA A 51 -0.18 -5.72 -4.71
CA ALA A 51 1.15 -5.27 -5.07
C ALA A 51 1.95 -6.43 -5.66
N THR A 52 2.82 -6.12 -6.61
CA THR A 52 3.68 -7.08 -7.29
C THR A 52 5.13 -6.84 -6.89
N ASN A 53 5.87 -7.89 -6.60
CA ASN A 53 7.30 -7.80 -6.31
C ASN A 53 8.02 -7.21 -7.53
N GLU A 54 8.90 -6.23 -7.31
CA GLU A 54 9.65 -5.58 -8.38
C GLU A 54 10.53 -6.55 -9.18
N ASN A 55 11.07 -7.57 -8.52
CA ASN A 55 12.02 -8.52 -9.11
C ASN A 55 11.38 -9.85 -9.55
N ASN A 56 10.12 -10.09 -9.16
CA ASN A 56 9.40 -11.32 -9.52
C ASN A 56 7.91 -11.03 -9.81
N PRO A 57 7.48 -10.94 -11.07
CA PRO A 57 6.10 -10.60 -11.41
C PRO A 57 5.05 -11.63 -10.99
N ASN A 58 5.47 -12.86 -10.66
CA ASN A 58 4.59 -13.92 -10.17
C ASN A 58 4.40 -13.86 -8.65
N ASP A 59 5.24 -13.11 -7.95
CA ASP A 59 5.15 -12.90 -6.52
C ASP A 59 4.28 -11.66 -6.24
N LYS A 60 3.11 -11.91 -5.66
CA LYS A 60 2.06 -10.92 -5.41
C LYS A 60 1.67 -10.95 -3.95
N VAL A 61 1.42 -9.77 -3.41
CA VAL A 61 0.90 -9.58 -2.05
C VAL A 61 -0.37 -8.76 -2.08
N SER A 62 -1.27 -9.03 -1.14
CA SER A 62 -2.49 -8.26 -0.93
C SER A 62 -2.35 -7.45 0.34
N VAL A 63 -2.48 -6.12 0.22
CA VAL A 63 -2.66 -5.23 1.36
C VAL A 63 -4.17 -5.09 1.55
N THR A 64 -4.71 -5.74 2.57
CA THR A 64 -6.17 -5.89 2.76
C THR A 64 -6.78 -4.90 3.73
N ASP A 65 -5.95 -4.18 4.51
CA ASP A 65 -6.42 -3.15 5.44
C ASP A 65 -5.40 -2.01 5.51
N GLY A 66 -5.91 -0.79 5.47
CA GLY A 66 -5.14 0.43 5.44
C GLY A 66 -6.04 1.61 5.72
N ARG A 67 -5.61 2.52 6.60
CA ARG A 67 -6.33 3.76 6.93
C ARG A 67 -5.50 4.95 6.48
N PHE A 68 -6.17 5.95 5.93
CA PHE A 68 -5.57 7.25 5.72
C PHE A 68 -6.43 8.35 6.36
N ASP A 69 -5.76 9.41 6.79
CA ASP A 69 -6.36 10.63 7.31
C ASP A 69 -5.52 11.78 6.77
N LEU A 70 -6.14 12.66 5.99
CA LEU A 70 -5.49 13.83 5.44
C LEU A 70 -6.13 15.07 6.06
N LYS A 71 -5.30 15.82 6.78
CA LYS A 71 -5.57 17.19 7.18
C LYS A 71 -4.74 18.11 6.30
N ILE A 72 -5.42 18.93 5.49
CA ILE A 72 -4.80 19.82 4.51
C ILE A 72 -4.62 21.22 5.11
#